data_AF-A0A2Z3I0X2-F1
#
_entry.id   AF-A0A2Z3I0X2-F1
#
_cell.length_a   1.000
_cell.length_b   1.000
_cell.length_c   1.000
_cell.angle_alpha   90.00
_cell.angle_beta   90.00
_cell.angle_gamma   90.00
#
_symmetry.space_group_name_H-M   'P 1'
#
loop_
_entity.id
_entity.type
_entity.pdbx_description
1 polymer ?
#
loop_
_entity_poly.entity_id
_entity_poly.type
_entity_poly.pdbx_seq_one_letter_code
_entity_poly.pdbx_strand_id
1 'polypeptide(L)'
;MTLPEDPPGELGECLRIERRIDAAFTQAWDERMDRRQGVCLSGFDPRPPARRSEARLRADARRRLANRRAWRRSPAGRLQRLSEEAAALAVPLPAASRRLQGPRAREAAAELAQAARRLSRIAAAARRALEGLDPPPE
;
A
#
# COMPACT_ATOMS: atom_id res chain seq x y z
N MET A 1 9.14 -25.04 16.07
CA MET A 1 8.97 -24.87 14.61
C MET A 1 9.95 -23.81 14.15
N THR A 2 11.03 -24.20 13.47
CA THR A 2 12.00 -23.26 12.88
C THR A 2 11.35 -22.59 11.68
N LEU A 3 11.28 -21.26 11.69
CA LEU A 3 10.90 -20.49 10.51
C LEU A 3 11.93 -20.80 9.41
N PRO A 4 11.51 -21.08 8.16
CA PRO A 4 12.47 -21.26 7.08
C PRO A 4 13.30 -19.98 6.95
N GLU A 5 14.62 -20.13 7.02
CA GLU A 5 15.55 -19.02 6.87
C GLU A 5 15.27 -18.27 5.56
N ASP A 6 15.27 -16.94 5.65
CA ASP A 6 15.01 -16.11 4.49
C ASP A 6 16.12 -16.33 3.44
N PRO A 7 15.76 -16.47 2.14
CA PRO A 7 16.76 -16.65 1.11
C PRO A 7 17.71 -15.45 1.08
N PRO A 8 19.02 -15.64 0.88
CA PRO A 8 19.96 -14.53 0.84
C PRO A 8 19.65 -13.56 -0.31
N GLY A 9 20.06 -12.29 -0.16
CA GLY A 9 19.94 -11.26 -1.20
C GLY A 9 18.66 -10.41 -1.13
N GLU A 10 18.39 -9.65 -2.20
CA GLU A 10 17.33 -8.63 -2.25
C GLU A 10 15.92 -9.20 -2.01
N LEU A 11 15.68 -10.47 -2.38
CA LEU A 11 14.39 -11.12 -2.15
C LEU A 11 14.17 -11.43 -0.66
N GLY A 12 15.20 -11.90 0.05
CA GLY A 12 15.14 -12.11 1.50
C GLY A 12 14.94 -10.82 2.27
N GLU A 13 15.58 -9.73 1.84
CA GLU A 13 15.31 -8.41 2.40
C GLU A 13 13.83 -8.01 2.23
N CYS A 14 13.27 -8.22 1.03
CA CYS A 14 11.84 -7.94 0.80
C CYS A 14 10.92 -8.83 1.65
N LEU A 15 11.27 -10.10 1.84
CA LEU A 15 10.53 -11.03 2.70
C LEU A 15 10.54 -10.58 4.18
N ARG A 16 11.70 -10.19 4.70
CA ARG A 16 11.81 -9.65 6.07
C ARG A 16 10.95 -8.42 6.26
N ILE A 17 10.92 -7.52 5.27
CA ILE A 17 10.04 -6.34 5.31
C ILE A 17 8.57 -6.75 5.35
N GLU A 18 8.13 -7.66 4.49
CA GLU A 18 6.72 -8.11 4.48
C GLU A 18 6.31 -8.78 5.80
N ARG A 19 7.17 -9.61 6.37
CA ARG A 19 6.96 -10.21 7.70
C ARG A 19 6.92 -9.16 8.81
N ARG A 20 7.80 -8.15 8.77
CA ARG A 20 7.79 -7.05 9.74
C ARG A 20 6.51 -6.21 9.66
N ILE A 21 5.99 -5.98 8.46
CA ILE A 21 4.69 -5.31 8.26
C ILE A 21 3.56 -6.14 8.90
N ASP A 22 3.53 -7.46 8.68
CA ASP A 22 2.52 -8.35 9.28
C ASP A 22 2.58 -8.35 10.82
N ALA A 23 3.79 -8.38 11.37
CA ALA A 23 4.02 -8.28 12.79
C ALA A 23 3.55 -6.92 13.36
N ALA A 24 3.84 -5.81 12.67
CA ALA A 24 3.39 -4.49 13.08
C ALA A 24 1.87 -4.35 13.06
N PHE A 25 1.18 -4.93 12.06
CA PHE A 25 -0.29 -4.97 12.04
C PHE A 25 -0.86 -5.78 13.20
N THR A 26 -0.23 -6.92 13.52
CA THR A 26 -0.63 -7.76 14.66
C THR A 26 -0.43 -7.01 15.97
N GLN A 27 0.74 -6.39 16.18
CA GLN A 27 1.03 -5.59 17.36
C GLN A 27 0.06 -4.41 17.52
N ALA A 28 -0.20 -3.66 16.45
CA ALA A 28 -1.13 -2.53 16.50
C ALA A 28 -2.58 -3.00 16.81
N TRP A 29 -2.92 -4.22 16.42
CA TRP A 29 -4.19 -4.83 16.79
C TRP A 29 -4.23 -5.19 18.28
N ASP A 30 -3.21 -5.88 18.79
CA ASP A 30 -3.10 -6.27 20.20
C ASP A 30 -3.16 -5.03 21.11
N GLU A 31 -2.36 -3.99 20.81
CA GLU A 31 -2.38 -2.72 21.55
C GLU A 31 -3.77 -2.04 21.53
N ARG A 32 -4.50 -2.16 20.42
CA ARG A 32 -5.85 -1.61 20.30
C ARG A 32 -6.86 -2.40 21.13
N MET A 33 -6.68 -3.72 21.24
CA MET A 33 -7.51 -4.59 22.07
C MET A 33 -7.24 -4.37 23.56
N ASP A 34 -5.98 -4.22 23.95
CA ASP A 34 -5.60 -3.94 25.34
C ASP A 34 -6.22 -2.63 25.83
N ARG A 35 -6.19 -1.56 25.02
CA ARG A 35 -6.85 -0.29 25.35
C ARG A 35 -8.37 -0.38 25.48
N ARG A 36 -8.99 -1.46 24.99
CA ARG A 36 -10.44 -1.68 24.96
C ARG A 36 -10.92 -2.68 26.00
N GLN A 37 -10.02 -3.25 26.82
CA GLN A 37 -10.41 -4.10 27.94
C GLN A 37 -11.38 -3.33 28.85
N GLY A 38 -12.56 -3.92 29.10
CA GLY A 38 -13.58 -3.35 30.00
C GLY A 38 -14.60 -2.38 29.37
N VAL A 39 -14.53 -2.11 28.05
CA VAL A 39 -15.49 -1.24 27.35
C VAL A 39 -16.55 -2.07 26.64
N CYS A 40 -17.82 -1.64 26.67
CA CYS A 40 -18.90 -2.30 25.91
C CYS A 40 -18.75 -1.96 24.41
N LEU A 41 -18.40 -2.96 23.59
CA LEU A 41 -17.96 -2.79 22.19
C LEU A 41 -19.10 -3.03 21.18
N SER A 42 -20.14 -2.18 21.18
CA SER A 42 -21.13 -2.23 20.09
C SER A 42 -20.51 -1.71 18.77
N GLY A 43 -20.62 -2.48 17.69
CA GLY A 43 -20.18 -2.09 16.34
C GLY A 43 -18.68 -2.26 16.03
N PHE A 44 -17.90 -2.88 16.92
CA PHE A 44 -16.50 -3.22 16.67
C PHE A 44 -16.36 -4.70 16.33
N ASP A 45 -15.60 -5.04 15.29
CA ASP A 45 -15.26 -6.42 14.95
C ASP A 45 -14.01 -6.81 15.78
N PRO A 46 -14.12 -7.69 16.79
CA PRO A 46 -13.02 -8.06 17.66
C PRO A 46 -12.11 -9.13 17.06
N ARG A 47 -12.33 -9.52 15.80
CA ARG A 47 -11.51 -10.54 15.15
C ARG A 47 -10.15 -9.96 14.77
N PRO A 48 -9.05 -10.67 15.07
CA PRO A 48 -7.74 -10.24 14.64
C PRO A 48 -7.65 -10.20 13.11
N PRO A 49 -6.79 -9.33 12.56
CA PRO A 49 -6.51 -9.34 11.14
C PRO A 49 -6.04 -10.74 10.71
N ALA A 50 -6.56 -11.23 9.58
CA ALA A 50 -6.20 -12.54 9.07
C ALA A 50 -4.70 -12.58 8.73
N ARG A 51 -3.97 -13.51 9.35
CA ARG A 51 -2.54 -13.72 9.05
C ARG A 51 -2.36 -14.10 7.59
N ARG A 52 -1.42 -13.45 6.91
CA ARG A 52 -1.09 -13.82 5.52
C ARG A 52 -0.37 -15.16 5.51
N SER A 53 -0.71 -16.01 4.53
CA SER A 53 0.04 -17.25 4.31
C SER A 53 1.45 -16.95 3.82
N GLU A 54 2.39 -17.85 4.08
CA GLU A 54 3.78 -17.74 3.60
C GLU A 54 3.85 -17.60 2.07
N ALA A 55 2.97 -18.28 1.34
CA ALA A 55 2.86 -18.14 -0.12
C ALA A 55 2.48 -16.70 -0.54
N ARG A 56 1.55 -16.07 0.19
CA ARG A 56 1.15 -14.68 -0.05
C ARG A 56 2.25 -13.70 0.30
N LEU A 57 2.97 -13.91 1.41
CA LEU A 57 4.14 -13.11 1.78
C LEU A 57 5.23 -13.17 0.70
N ARG A 58 5.50 -14.35 0.14
CA ARG A 58 6.45 -14.52 -0.97
C ARG A 58 6.00 -13.80 -2.24
N ALA A 59 4.72 -13.86 -2.58
CA ALA A 59 4.19 -13.13 -3.73
C ALA A 59 4.32 -11.61 -3.56
N ASP A 60 3.99 -11.09 -2.37
CA ASP A 60 4.12 -9.68 -2.03
C ASP A 60 5.59 -9.22 -2.05
N ALA A 61 6.51 -10.03 -1.52
CA ALA A 61 7.94 -9.75 -1.54
C ALA A 61 8.52 -9.73 -2.96
N ARG A 62 8.11 -10.67 -3.84
CA ARG A 62 8.49 -10.65 -5.26
C ARG A 62 7.96 -9.41 -5.97
N ARG A 63 6.73 -8.99 -5.69
CA ARG A 63 6.15 -7.75 -6.22
C ARG A 63 6.94 -6.52 -5.75
N ARG A 64 7.32 -6.47 -4.47
CA ARG A 64 8.16 -5.40 -3.92
C ARG A 64 9.53 -5.34 -4.60
N LEU A 65 10.17 -6.49 -4.79
CA LEU A 65 11.45 -6.57 -5.49
C LEU A 65 11.34 -6.10 -6.94
N ALA A 66 10.32 -6.56 -7.67
CA ALA A 66 10.05 -6.12 -9.04
C ALA A 66 9.85 -4.60 -9.11
N ASN A 67 9.09 -4.03 -8.17
CA ASN A 67 8.89 -2.59 -8.06
C ASN A 67 10.21 -1.85 -7.78
N ARG A 68 11.03 -2.33 -6.83
CA ARG A 68 12.34 -1.73 -6.52
C ARG A 68 13.25 -1.71 -7.75
N ARG A 69 13.28 -2.82 -8.50
CA ARG A 69 14.05 -2.91 -9.75
C ARG A 69 13.49 -2.02 -10.85
N ALA A 70 12.17 -1.87 -10.95
CA ALA A 70 11.56 -0.94 -11.89
C ALA A 70 11.94 0.51 -11.56
N TRP A 71 11.91 0.89 -10.28
CA TRP A 71 12.36 2.19 -9.80
C TRP A 71 13.83 2.46 -10.11
N ARG A 72 14.72 1.48 -9.90
CA ARG A 72 16.15 1.64 -10.25
C ARG A 72 16.38 1.82 -11.76
N ARG A 73 15.60 1.15 -12.61
CA ARG A 73 15.76 1.22 -14.07
C ARG A 73 15.24 2.53 -14.66
N SER A 74 14.09 3.01 -14.19
CA SER A 74 13.51 4.27 -14.67
C SER A 74 12.63 4.88 -13.58
N PRO A 75 13.20 5.76 -12.74
CA PRO A 75 12.45 6.48 -11.72
C PRO A 75 11.32 7.32 -12.31
N ALA A 76 11.62 8.11 -13.36
CA ALA A 76 10.65 8.97 -14.03
C ALA A 76 9.50 8.18 -14.68
N GLY A 77 9.82 7.09 -15.38
CA GLY A 77 8.82 6.21 -16.00
C GLY A 77 7.96 5.45 -14.99
N ARG A 78 8.43 5.24 -13.75
CA ARG A 78 7.59 4.68 -12.68
C ARG A 78 6.68 5.73 -12.06
N LEU A 79 7.17 6.95 -11.84
CA LEU A 79 6.34 8.07 -11.38
C LEU A 79 5.20 8.40 -12.34
N GLN A 80 5.48 8.36 -13.65
CA GLN A 80 4.44 8.53 -14.66
C GLN A 80 3.33 7.48 -14.53
N ARG A 81 3.69 6.18 -14.51
CA ARG A 81 2.72 5.09 -14.35
C ARG A 81 1.94 5.19 -13.05
N LEU A 82 2.59 5.56 -11.94
CA LEU A 82 1.90 5.78 -10.67
C LEU A 82 0.92 6.96 -10.73
N SER A 83 1.27 8.03 -11.44
CA SER A 83 0.36 9.13 -11.67
C SER A 83 -0.86 8.70 -12.50
N GLU A 84 -0.65 7.89 -13.54
CA GLU A 84 -1.73 7.34 -14.39
C GLU A 84 -2.62 6.37 -13.60
N GLU A 85 -2.03 5.43 -12.85
CA GLU A 85 -2.74 4.50 -11.95
C GLU A 85 -3.57 5.28 -10.91
N ALA A 86 -3.00 6.31 -10.29
CA ALA A 86 -3.70 7.15 -9.32
C ALA A 86 -4.80 7.99 -9.97
N ALA A 87 -4.59 8.52 -11.18
CA ALA A 87 -5.61 9.24 -11.93
C ALA A 87 -6.80 8.33 -12.28
N ALA A 88 -6.54 7.08 -12.66
CA ALA A 88 -7.59 6.08 -12.92
C ALA A 88 -8.42 5.76 -11.67
N LEU A 89 -7.79 5.70 -10.49
CA LEU A 89 -8.49 5.52 -9.21
C LEU A 89 -9.28 6.76 -8.76
N ALA A 90 -8.92 7.95 -9.26
CA ALA A 90 -9.64 9.19 -8.98
C ALA A 90 -10.91 9.36 -9.84
N VAL A 91 -11.09 8.52 -10.87
CA VAL A 91 -12.34 8.47 -11.65
C VAL A 91 -13.43 7.91 -10.73
N PRO A 92 -14.61 8.55 -10.65
CA PRO A 92 -15.70 8.04 -9.84
C PRO A 92 -16.04 6.61 -10.25
N LEU A 93 -16.05 5.69 -9.28
CA LEU A 93 -16.58 4.34 -9.52
C LEU A 93 -17.98 4.47 -10.12
N PRO A 94 -18.29 3.81 -11.24
CA PRO A 94 -19.61 3.89 -11.86
C PRO A 94 -20.67 3.53 -10.81
N ALA A 95 -21.81 4.23 -10.84
CA ALA A 95 -22.92 4.13 -9.88
C ALA A 95 -23.57 2.72 -9.75
N ALA A 96 -23.02 1.72 -10.43
CA ALA A 96 -23.57 0.39 -10.65
C ALA A 96 -23.60 -0.49 -9.39
N SER A 97 -22.88 -0.16 -8.31
CA SER A 97 -22.97 -0.93 -7.07
C SER A 97 -23.98 -0.30 -6.10
N ARG A 98 -25.28 -0.60 -6.28
CA ARG A 98 -26.38 -0.24 -5.35
C ARG A 98 -26.09 -0.57 -3.86
N ARG A 99 -25.12 -1.45 -3.58
CA ARG A 99 -24.67 -1.84 -2.24
C ARG A 99 -23.71 -0.86 -1.55
N LEU A 100 -23.19 0.16 -2.25
CA LEU A 100 -22.22 1.14 -1.72
C LEU A 100 -22.80 2.57 -1.62
N GLN A 101 -24.12 2.72 -1.53
CA GLN A 101 -24.78 4.03 -1.62
C GLN A 101 -25.06 4.72 -0.27
N GLY A 102 -24.57 4.16 0.85
CA GLY A 102 -24.70 4.80 2.16
C GLY A 102 -23.85 6.07 2.27
N PRO A 103 -24.23 7.05 3.12
CA PRO A 103 -23.50 8.31 3.28
C PRO A 103 -22.01 8.09 3.61
N ARG A 104 -21.68 7.13 4.48
CA ARG A 104 -20.29 6.76 4.81
C ARG A 104 -19.50 6.18 3.63
N ALA A 105 -20.16 5.44 2.73
CA ALA A 105 -19.49 4.87 1.57
C ALA A 105 -19.19 5.94 0.51
N ARG A 106 -20.07 6.95 0.38
CA ARG A 106 -19.82 8.13 -0.47
C ARG A 106 -18.69 8.99 0.08
N GLU A 107 -18.65 9.19 1.40
CA GLU A 107 -17.57 9.90 2.08
C GLU A 107 -16.22 9.17 1.89
N ALA A 108 -16.15 7.87 2.16
CA ALA A 108 -14.95 7.06 1.93
C ALA A 108 -14.49 7.08 0.46
N ALA A 109 -15.42 7.04 -0.50
CA ALA A 109 -15.09 7.16 -1.92
C ALA A 109 -14.53 8.55 -2.26
N ALA A 110 -15.08 9.61 -1.69
CA ALA A 110 -14.59 10.98 -1.86
C ALA A 110 -13.18 11.16 -1.27
N GLU A 111 -12.93 10.60 -0.08
CA GLU A 111 -11.61 10.58 0.55
C GLU A 111 -10.58 9.82 -0.30
N LEU A 112 -10.94 8.63 -0.80
CA LEU A 112 -10.09 7.85 -1.69
C LEU A 112 -9.77 8.61 -2.98
N ALA A 113 -10.78 9.23 -3.61
CA ALA A 113 -10.56 10.03 -4.81
C ALA A 113 -9.68 11.26 -4.54
N GLN A 114 -9.82 11.90 -3.38
CA GLN A 114 -8.96 13.01 -2.98
C GLN A 114 -7.52 12.55 -2.72
N ALA A 115 -7.33 11.42 -2.04
CA ALA A 115 -6.03 10.82 -1.82
C ALA A 115 -5.35 10.46 -3.15
N ALA A 116 -6.09 9.86 -4.08
CA ALA A 116 -5.61 9.52 -5.41
C ALA A 116 -5.15 10.76 -6.21
N ARG A 117 -5.94 11.85 -6.19
CA ARG A 117 -5.53 13.13 -6.79
C ARG A 117 -4.28 13.73 -6.14
N ARG A 118 -4.15 13.65 -4.82
CA ARG A 118 -2.94 14.09 -4.10
C ARG A 118 -1.72 13.28 -4.53
N LEU A 119 -1.84 11.96 -4.62
CA LEU A 119 -0.77 11.07 -5.06
C LEU A 119 -0.33 11.37 -6.50
N SER A 120 -1.27 11.57 -7.43
CA SER A 120 -0.94 11.94 -8.81
C SER A 120 -0.14 13.24 -8.88
N ARG A 121 -0.53 14.28 -8.11
CA ARG A 121 0.22 15.54 -8.05
C ARG A 121 1.63 15.37 -7.49
N ILE A 122 1.79 14.60 -6.41
CA ILE A 122 3.10 14.32 -5.81
C ILE A 122 3.98 13.58 -6.82
N ALA A 123 3.44 12.57 -7.49
CA ALA A 123 4.17 11.79 -8.49
C ALA A 123 4.63 12.66 -9.67
N ALA A 124 3.76 13.53 -10.18
CA ALA A 124 4.10 14.47 -11.25
C ALA A 124 5.16 15.50 -10.82
N ALA A 125 5.08 16.02 -9.59
CA ALA A 125 6.07 16.95 -9.05
C ALA A 125 7.44 16.30 -8.89
N ALA A 126 7.49 15.08 -8.33
CA ALA A 126 8.72 14.32 -8.19
C ALA A 126 9.34 13.99 -9.55
N ARG A 127 8.52 13.73 -10.59
CA ARG A 127 9.02 13.48 -11.94
C ARG A 127 9.73 14.71 -12.51
N ARG A 128 9.09 15.89 -12.44
CA ARG A 128 9.69 17.15 -12.89
C ARG A 128 10.99 17.46 -12.16
N ALA A 129 11.06 17.16 -10.86
CA ALA A 129 12.28 17.34 -10.08
C ALA A 129 13.42 16.43 -10.56
N LEU A 130 13.12 15.17 -10.93
CA LEU A 130 14.11 14.26 -11.48
C LEU A 130 14.55 14.65 -12.89
N GLU A 131 13.61 15.05 -13.76
CA GLU A 131 13.90 15.53 -15.12
C GLU A 131 14.72 16.84 -15.11
N GLY A 132 14.51 17.70 -14.12
CA GLY A 132 15.29 18.94 -13.95
C GLY A 132 16.66 18.76 -13.28
N LEU A 133 17.01 17.54 -12.86
CA LEU A 133 18.32 17.18 -12.29
C LEU A 133 19.24 16.52 -13.31
N ASP A 134 18.77 16.23 -14.53
CA ASP A 134 19.64 15.73 -15.60
C ASP A 134 20.50 16.90 -16.14
N PRO A 135 21.85 16.82 -16.04
CA PRO A 135 22.70 17.79 -16.72
C PRO A 135 22.49 17.67 -18.24
N PRO A 136 22.57 18.77 -19.01
CA PRO A 136 22.50 18.70 -20.46
C PRO A 136 23.63 17.79 -20.98
N PRO A 137 23.40 16.98 -22.03
CA PRO A 137 24.47 16.19 -22.63
C PRO A 137 25.54 17.14 -23.20
N GLU A 138 26.81 16.88 -22.84
CA GLU A 138 28.00 17.49 -23.45
C GLU A 138 28.23 16.98 -24.87
#